data_AF-A0A839HST1-F1
#
_entry.id   AF-A0A839HST1-F1
#
_cell.length_a   1.000
_cell.length_b   1.000
_cell.length_c   1.000
_cell.angle_alpha   90.00
_cell.angle_beta   90.00
_cell.angle_gamma   90.00
#
_symmetry.space_group_name_H-M   'P 1'
#
loop_
_entity.id
_entity.type
_entity.pdbx_description
1 polymer ?
#
loop_
_entity_poly.entity_id
_entity_poly.type
_entity_poly.pdbx_seq_one_letter_code
_entity_poly.pdbx_strand_id
1 'polypeptide(L)'
;MANRFRVIRTLDVAVACYPERPFKTALGAAQRAVRGMVKADLLRRYKTARFQTTYGLTARGVAWLAERGIEAQASVRRVSDMTNPEHLLWAQCLALCAEQRGLQAMTERELLTRLNEGATPGSPMRGGLLVATATVRGKARRISLRPDAAVLEADGVTAIEVDCSARGSQRAASLCAEVLSIGRTTTVGAVLRRVVVFCRTPRIRNRVSATLAALKRDQDALSLNDGRCQLKASEQPDEYEVWKAVEVPMGPTHKALREVMVGRVIVQDLPVWLPKVRIDGRNQHSTAGWLDDNYLPWRLPSTDGAWTAPSSPLLKSTGPRQARERSG
;
A
#
# COMPACT_ATOMS: atom_id res chain seq x y z
N MET A 1 9.97 -10.97 0.51
CA MET A 1 10.18 -10.61 -0.91
C MET A 1 9.78 -11.76 -1.85
N ALA A 2 10.48 -12.91 -1.87
CA ALA A 2 10.21 -14.12 -2.70
C ALA A 2 8.72 -14.43 -2.93
N ASN A 3 7.95 -14.51 -1.84
CA ASN A 3 6.53 -14.87 -1.85
C ASN A 3 5.61 -13.87 -2.56
N ARG A 4 6.03 -12.59 -2.68
CA ARG A 4 5.30 -11.55 -3.43
C ARG A 4 5.58 -11.60 -4.94
N PHE A 5 6.67 -12.24 -5.37
CA PHE A 5 7.19 -12.21 -6.75
C PHE A 5 6.51 -13.17 -7.73
N ARG A 6 5.18 -13.31 -7.67
CA ARG A 6 4.49 -13.98 -8.79
C ARG A 6 4.68 -13.19 -10.07
N VAL A 7 4.64 -11.86 -10.01
CA VAL A 7 4.95 -10.95 -11.11
C VAL A 7 5.63 -9.73 -10.55
N ILE A 8 6.71 -9.26 -11.17
CA ILE A 8 7.34 -7.99 -10.80
C ILE A 8 7.82 -7.16 -11.97
N ARG A 9 8.04 -5.89 -11.68
CA ARG A 9 8.69 -4.91 -12.54
C ARG A 9 10.06 -4.58 -11.98
N THR A 10 10.87 -3.98 -12.83
CA THR A 10 12.16 -3.43 -12.41
C THR A 10 12.02 -2.37 -11.31
N LEU A 11 10.90 -1.62 -11.28
CA LEU A 11 10.60 -0.67 -10.22
C LEU A 11 10.55 -1.35 -8.84
N ASP A 12 9.87 -2.49 -8.76
CA ASP A 12 9.69 -3.21 -7.49
C ASP A 12 11.04 -3.73 -6.96
N VAL A 13 11.95 -4.15 -7.86
CA VAL A 13 13.34 -4.50 -7.53
C VAL A 13 14.16 -3.29 -7.10
N ALA A 14 13.95 -2.12 -7.74
CA ALA A 14 14.63 -0.89 -7.35
C ALA A 14 14.24 -0.46 -5.93
N VAL A 15 12.95 -0.52 -5.60
CA VAL A 15 12.45 -0.24 -4.24
C VAL A 15 13.04 -1.26 -3.26
N ALA A 16 12.97 -2.55 -3.56
CA ALA A 16 13.32 -3.54 -2.55
C ALA A 16 14.83 -3.66 -2.29
N CYS A 17 15.68 -3.38 -3.28
CA CYS A 17 17.13 -3.61 -3.18
C CYS A 17 17.97 -2.34 -3.10
N TYR A 18 17.49 -1.22 -3.67
CA TYR A 18 18.26 0.02 -3.80
C TYR A 18 17.47 1.28 -3.39
N PRO A 19 16.64 1.24 -2.34
CA PRO A 19 15.76 2.36 -2.02
C PRO A 19 16.49 3.60 -1.52
N GLU A 20 17.71 3.44 -1.00
CA GLU A 20 18.57 4.51 -0.48
C GLU A 20 19.12 5.42 -1.59
N ARG A 21 19.00 5.01 -2.86
CA ARG A 21 19.60 5.70 -3.99
C ARG A 21 18.58 6.60 -4.68
N PRO A 22 19.03 7.71 -5.30
CA PRO A 22 18.21 8.47 -6.22
C PRO A 22 17.63 7.57 -7.33
N PHE A 23 16.43 7.89 -7.79
CA PHE A 23 15.64 6.98 -8.62
C PHE A 23 16.38 6.42 -9.85
N LYS A 24 17.09 7.26 -10.62
CA LYS A 24 17.82 6.82 -11.82
C LYS A 24 18.91 5.79 -11.48
N THR A 25 19.62 6.00 -10.38
CA THR A 25 20.68 5.11 -9.91
C THR A 25 20.10 3.79 -9.41
N ALA A 26 19.00 3.84 -8.64
CA ALA A 26 18.27 2.66 -8.18
C ALA A 26 17.74 1.84 -9.36
N LEU A 27 17.09 2.50 -10.32
CA LEU A 27 16.55 1.86 -11.52
C LEU A 27 17.64 1.24 -12.38
N GLY A 28 18.77 1.93 -12.59
CA GLY A 28 19.90 1.40 -13.35
C GLY A 28 20.51 0.15 -12.71
N ALA A 29 20.66 0.13 -11.38
CA ALA A 29 21.13 -1.04 -10.64
C ALA A 29 20.14 -2.21 -10.76
N ALA A 30 18.85 -1.97 -10.55
CA ALA A 30 17.80 -2.96 -10.72
C ALA A 30 17.73 -3.52 -12.15
N GLN A 31 17.86 -2.67 -13.18
CA GLN A 31 17.90 -3.12 -14.58
C GLN A 31 19.09 -4.04 -14.88
N ARG A 32 20.26 -3.80 -14.28
CA ARG A 32 21.42 -4.70 -14.42
C ARG A 32 21.16 -6.04 -13.72
N ALA A 33 20.68 -6.02 -12.48
CA ALA A 33 20.36 -7.23 -11.72
C ALA A 33 19.32 -8.10 -12.45
N VAL A 34 18.20 -7.52 -12.88
CA VAL A 34 17.16 -8.27 -13.59
C VAL A 34 17.65 -8.79 -14.94
N ARG A 35 18.47 -8.04 -15.69
CA ARG A 35 19.09 -8.56 -16.93
C ARG A 35 19.97 -9.77 -16.66
N GLY A 36 20.77 -9.75 -15.60
CA GLY A 36 21.59 -10.89 -15.18
C GLY A 36 20.74 -12.12 -14.85
N MET A 37 19.68 -11.94 -14.05
CA MET A 37 18.75 -13.02 -13.70
C MET A 37 18.01 -13.60 -14.91
N VAL A 38 17.66 -12.77 -15.90
CA VAL A 38 17.08 -13.26 -17.17
C VAL A 38 18.11 -14.04 -17.99
N LYS A 39 19.36 -13.57 -18.08
CA LYS A 39 20.45 -14.28 -18.77
C LYS A 39 20.73 -15.65 -18.14
N ALA A 40 20.61 -15.75 -16.81
CA ALA A 40 20.75 -16.98 -16.06
C ALA A 40 19.49 -17.88 -16.08
N ASP A 41 18.45 -17.50 -16.83
CA ASP A 41 17.16 -18.19 -16.91
C ASP A 41 16.45 -18.38 -15.56
N LEU A 42 16.69 -17.48 -14.60
CA LEU A 42 15.97 -17.46 -13.32
C LEU A 42 14.64 -16.71 -13.44
N LEU A 43 14.58 -15.72 -14.35
CA LEU A 43 13.39 -14.92 -14.63
C LEU A 43 13.07 -14.93 -16.12
N ARG A 44 11.78 -14.98 -16.45
CA ARG A 44 11.28 -14.78 -17.82
C ARG A 44 10.67 -13.40 -17.96
N ARG A 45 11.02 -12.70 -19.06
CA ARG A 45 10.49 -11.38 -19.39
C ARG A 45 9.16 -11.48 -20.15
N TYR A 46 8.22 -10.61 -19.80
CA TYR A 46 6.93 -10.46 -20.47
C TYR A 46 6.64 -9.00 -20.79
N LYS A 47 5.82 -8.79 -21.82
CA LYS A 47 5.22 -7.49 -22.14
C LYS A 47 3.74 -7.59 -21.87
N THR A 48 3.22 -6.69 -21.05
CA THR A 48 1.77 -6.57 -20.85
C THR A 48 1.13 -5.90 -22.07
N ALA A 49 -0.20 -6.00 -22.19
CA ALA A 49 -0.98 -5.29 -23.22
C ALA A 49 -0.77 -3.77 -23.22
N ARG A 50 -0.23 -3.20 -22.12
CA ARG A 50 0.11 -1.77 -21.98
C ARG A 50 1.61 -1.50 -22.18
N PHE A 51 2.32 -2.41 -22.82
CA PHE A 51 3.76 -2.34 -23.12
C PHE A 51 4.68 -2.20 -21.89
N GLN A 52 4.17 -2.50 -20.68
CA GLN A 52 5.00 -2.56 -19.47
C GLN A 52 5.77 -3.88 -19.46
N THR A 53 7.00 -3.83 -18.94
CA THR A 53 7.84 -5.02 -18.82
C THR A 53 7.67 -5.61 -17.43
N THR A 54 7.24 -6.86 -17.38
CA THR A 54 7.14 -7.63 -16.14
C THR A 54 8.00 -8.88 -16.23
N TYR A 55 8.29 -9.47 -15.08
CA TYR A 55 9.11 -10.66 -14.94
C TYR A 55 8.40 -11.69 -14.06
N GLY A 56 8.45 -12.94 -14.49
CA GLY A 56 7.96 -14.09 -13.73
C GLY A 56 9.09 -15.07 -13.42
N LEU A 57 8.99 -15.77 -12.29
CA LEU A 57 9.98 -16.75 -11.85
C LEU A 57 9.84 -18.04 -12.68
N THR A 58 10.95 -18.52 -13.24
CA THR A 58 11.02 -19.79 -13.99
C THR A 58 11.11 -20.99 -13.04
N ALA A 59 10.93 -22.21 -13.55
CA ALA A 59 11.17 -23.41 -12.76
C ALA A 59 12.62 -23.48 -12.22
N ARG A 60 13.59 -23.07 -13.04
CA ARG A 60 14.99 -22.95 -12.63
C ARG A 60 15.18 -21.89 -11.53
N GLY A 61 14.49 -20.76 -11.64
CA GLY A 61 14.48 -19.72 -10.60
C GLY A 61 13.93 -20.23 -9.27
N VAL A 62 12.88 -21.05 -9.30
CA VAL A 62 12.36 -21.72 -8.10
C VAL A 62 13.39 -22.65 -7.49
N ALA A 63 13.99 -23.54 -8.30
CA ALA A 63 15.02 -24.46 -7.82
C ALA A 63 16.21 -23.71 -7.19
N TRP A 64 16.67 -22.63 -7.84
CA TRP A 64 17.74 -21.79 -7.33
C TRP A 64 17.41 -21.13 -5.97
N LEU A 65 16.15 -20.76 -5.74
CA LEU A 65 15.68 -20.25 -4.44
C LEU A 65 15.56 -21.37 -3.40
N ALA A 66 15.08 -22.55 -3.79
CA ALA A 66 14.94 -23.71 -2.91
C ALA A 66 16.30 -24.19 -2.38
N GLU A 67 17.35 -24.19 -3.22
CA GLU A 67 18.74 -24.44 -2.81
C GLU A 67 19.22 -23.49 -1.69
N ARG A 68 18.57 -22.34 -1.53
CA ARG A 68 18.88 -21.31 -0.53
C ARG A 68 17.86 -21.26 0.61
N GLY A 69 17.01 -22.29 0.72
CA GLY A 69 15.99 -22.39 1.76
C GLY A 69 14.82 -21.42 1.59
N ILE A 70 14.63 -20.87 0.38
CA ILE A 70 13.55 -19.92 0.09
C ILE A 70 12.47 -20.63 -0.72
N GLU A 71 11.29 -20.80 -0.11
CA GLU A 71 10.13 -21.34 -0.81
C GLU A 71 9.64 -20.34 -1.88
N ALA A 72 9.37 -20.84 -3.09
CA ALA A 72 8.87 -20.04 -4.18
C ALA A 72 8.04 -20.88 -5.17
N GLN A 73 7.23 -20.20 -5.99
CA GLN A 73 6.42 -20.86 -7.03
C GLN A 73 6.67 -20.24 -8.39
N ALA A 74 6.79 -21.09 -9.42
CA ALA A 74 6.97 -20.66 -10.80
C ALA A 74 5.70 -19.94 -11.28
N SER A 75 5.88 -18.85 -12.03
CA SER A 75 4.77 -17.98 -12.42
C SER A 75 4.64 -17.73 -13.93
N VAL A 76 5.57 -18.28 -14.73
CA VAL A 76 5.67 -18.14 -16.19
C VAL A 76 4.33 -18.28 -16.92
N ARG A 77 3.56 -19.35 -16.65
CA ARG A 77 2.27 -19.59 -17.32
C ARG A 77 1.19 -18.58 -16.92
N ARG A 78 1.22 -18.04 -15.70
CA ARG A 78 0.20 -17.09 -15.24
C ARG A 78 0.47 -15.69 -15.76
N VAL A 79 1.74 -15.30 -15.97
CA VAL A 79 2.09 -13.94 -16.42
C VAL A 79 1.70 -13.70 -17.88
N SER A 80 1.83 -14.71 -18.75
CA SER A 80 1.41 -14.62 -20.16
C SER A 80 -0.09 -14.36 -20.32
N ASP A 81 -0.89 -14.85 -19.39
CA ASP A 81 -2.35 -14.84 -19.48
C ASP A 81 -2.96 -13.61 -18.76
N MET A 82 -2.13 -12.77 -18.14
CA MET A 82 -2.61 -11.61 -17.37
C MET A 82 -2.96 -10.44 -18.28
N THR A 83 -4.25 -10.14 -18.36
CA THR A 83 -4.79 -9.03 -19.17
C THR A 83 -4.44 -7.64 -18.59
N ASN A 84 -4.30 -7.50 -17.26
CA ASN A 84 -3.88 -6.23 -16.62
C ASN A 84 -3.38 -6.39 -15.16
N PRO A 85 -2.09 -6.70 -14.91
CA PRO A 85 -1.55 -6.88 -13.56
C PRO A 85 -1.29 -5.57 -12.79
N GLU A 86 -1.60 -4.42 -13.39
CA GLU A 86 -1.08 -3.13 -12.93
C GLU A 86 -1.53 -2.74 -11.53
N HIS A 87 -2.79 -3.03 -11.20
CA HIS A 87 -3.34 -2.79 -9.87
C HIS A 87 -2.58 -3.58 -8.78
N LEU A 88 -2.39 -4.87 -9.02
CA LEU A 88 -1.62 -5.75 -8.13
C LEU A 88 -0.17 -5.27 -7.97
N LEU A 89 0.48 -4.90 -9.08
CA LEU A 89 1.87 -4.45 -9.07
C LEU A 89 2.05 -3.16 -8.26
N TRP A 90 1.08 -2.25 -8.31
CA TRP A 90 1.12 -1.03 -7.50
C TRP A 90 0.86 -1.29 -6.02
N ALA A 91 -0.12 -2.14 -5.67
CA ALA A 91 -0.35 -2.52 -4.29
C ALA A 91 0.90 -3.16 -3.66
N GLN A 92 1.56 -4.06 -4.39
CA GLN A 92 2.84 -4.67 -3.97
C GLN A 92 3.95 -3.64 -3.83
N CYS A 93 4.10 -2.73 -4.81
CA CYS A 93 5.12 -1.69 -4.77
C CYS A 93 4.94 -0.76 -3.57
N LEU A 94 3.71 -0.37 -3.25
CA LEU A 94 3.40 0.52 -2.13
C LEU A 94 3.69 -0.16 -0.78
N ALA A 95 3.34 -1.44 -0.64
CA ALA A 95 3.72 -2.22 0.53
C ALA A 95 5.26 -2.33 0.68
N LEU A 96 5.98 -2.58 -0.43
CA LEU A 96 7.45 -2.59 -0.41
C LEU A 96 8.02 -1.21 -0.01
N CYS A 97 7.47 -0.12 -0.53
CA CYS A 97 7.90 1.23 -0.14
C CYS A 97 7.71 1.46 1.37
N ALA A 98 6.59 1.03 1.94
CA ALA A 98 6.34 1.15 3.37
C ALA A 98 7.33 0.33 4.20
N GLU A 99 7.67 -0.88 3.77
CA GLU A 99 8.71 -1.69 4.41
C GLU A 99 10.09 -1.04 4.34
N GLN A 100 10.43 -0.38 3.23
CA GLN A 100 11.69 0.36 3.13
C GLN A 100 11.72 1.57 4.07
N ARG A 101 10.57 2.07 4.53
CA ARG A 101 10.46 3.07 5.61
C ARG A 101 10.47 2.45 7.02
N GLY A 102 10.66 1.14 7.15
CA GLY A 102 10.69 0.44 8.43
C GLY A 102 9.31 0.06 8.98
N LEU A 103 8.25 0.20 8.19
CA LEU A 103 6.90 -0.18 8.60
C LEU A 103 6.62 -1.65 8.28
N GLN A 104 5.69 -2.25 9.02
CA GLN A 104 5.17 -3.57 8.65
C GLN A 104 4.02 -3.39 7.65
N ALA A 105 4.17 -3.89 6.42
CA ALA A 105 3.15 -3.79 5.39
C ALA A 105 2.74 -5.16 4.84
N MET A 106 1.50 -5.26 4.39
CA MET A 106 0.90 -6.46 3.83
C MET A 106 0.05 -6.10 2.63
N THR A 107 0.16 -6.87 1.55
CA THR A 107 -0.83 -6.85 0.46
C THR A 107 -2.16 -7.47 0.92
N GLU A 108 -3.26 -7.26 0.18
CA GLU A 108 -4.57 -7.89 0.48
C GLU A 108 -4.44 -9.40 0.78
N ARG A 109 -3.71 -10.13 -0.07
CA ARG A 109 -3.53 -11.57 0.09
C ARG A 109 -2.78 -11.93 1.37
N GLU A 110 -1.73 -11.19 1.70
CA GLU A 110 -0.94 -11.42 2.92
C GLU A 110 -1.73 -11.06 4.17
N LEU A 111 -2.52 -9.99 4.10
CA LEU A 111 -3.46 -9.62 5.16
C LEU A 111 -4.47 -10.75 5.39
N LEU A 112 -5.12 -11.26 4.34
CA LEU A 112 -6.07 -12.36 4.46
C LEU A 112 -5.41 -13.64 4.99
N THR A 113 -4.17 -13.91 4.61
CA THR A 113 -3.40 -15.04 5.15
C THR A 113 -3.21 -14.84 6.66
N ARG A 114 -2.66 -13.68 7.07
CA ARG A 114 -2.42 -13.34 8.48
C ARG A 114 -3.69 -13.38 9.33
N LEU A 115 -4.80 -12.87 8.82
CA LEU A 115 -6.08 -12.85 9.54
C LEU A 115 -6.61 -14.25 9.86
N ASN A 116 -6.22 -15.24 9.06
CA ASN A 116 -6.66 -16.63 9.15
C ASN A 116 -5.53 -17.58 9.57
N GLU A 117 -4.38 -17.05 9.99
CA GLU A 117 -3.32 -17.86 10.60
C GLU A 117 -3.87 -18.55 11.85
N GLY A 118 -3.70 -19.87 11.93
CA GLY A 118 -4.23 -20.68 13.04
C GLY A 118 -5.75 -20.85 13.04
N ALA A 119 -6.46 -20.52 11.95
CA ALA A 119 -7.89 -20.78 11.86
C ALA A 119 -8.20 -22.29 11.93
N THR A 120 -9.13 -22.66 12.83
CA THR A 120 -9.57 -24.05 12.96
C THR A 120 -10.24 -24.53 11.67
N PRO A 121 -9.94 -25.74 11.18
CA PRO A 121 -10.64 -26.33 10.04
C PRO A 121 -12.16 -26.28 10.24
N GLY A 122 -12.90 -25.78 9.25
CA GLY A 122 -14.36 -25.63 9.31
C GLY A 122 -14.88 -24.35 9.97
N SER A 123 -14.02 -23.55 10.61
CA SER A 123 -14.42 -22.25 11.15
C SER A 123 -14.61 -21.19 10.04
N PRO A 124 -15.54 -20.22 10.21
CA PRO A 124 -15.70 -19.14 9.24
C PRO A 124 -14.42 -18.33 9.08
N MET A 125 -13.93 -18.24 7.83
CA MET A 125 -12.74 -17.44 7.53
C MET A 125 -13.05 -15.94 7.68
N ARG A 126 -12.09 -15.20 8.22
CA ARG A 126 -12.12 -13.74 8.31
C ARG A 126 -11.92 -13.15 6.92
N GLY A 127 -12.93 -12.40 6.46
CA GLY A 127 -13.03 -11.93 5.08
C GLY A 127 -12.39 -10.58 4.78
N GLY A 128 -11.75 -9.91 5.74
CA GLY A 128 -11.12 -8.60 5.52
C GLY A 128 -10.64 -7.90 6.78
N LEU A 129 -10.10 -6.68 6.62
CA LEU A 129 -9.58 -5.87 7.71
C LEU A 129 -10.68 -5.47 8.69
N LEU A 130 -11.87 -5.17 8.18
CA LEU A 130 -13.04 -4.69 8.91
C LEU A 130 -14.32 -5.19 8.25
N VAL A 131 -15.40 -5.30 9.04
CA VAL A 131 -16.76 -5.41 8.51
C VAL A 131 -17.47 -4.07 8.71
N ALA A 132 -18.06 -3.55 7.63
CA ALA A 132 -18.76 -2.27 7.63
C ALA A 132 -20.09 -2.37 6.87
N THR A 133 -20.98 -1.41 7.11
CA THR A 133 -22.21 -1.25 6.33
C THR A 133 -21.95 -0.23 5.23
N ALA A 134 -22.25 -0.59 3.99
CA ALA A 134 -22.13 0.27 2.82
C ALA A 134 -23.47 0.36 2.08
N THR A 135 -23.81 1.55 1.60
CA THR A 135 -24.99 1.74 0.73
C THR A 135 -24.60 1.47 -0.72
N VAL A 136 -24.99 0.30 -1.23
CA VAL A 136 -24.71 -0.11 -2.61
C VAL A 136 -26.01 -0.10 -3.40
N ARG A 137 -26.08 0.77 -4.43
CA ARG A 137 -27.29 0.94 -5.26
C ARG A 137 -28.56 1.21 -4.40
N GLY A 138 -28.43 2.09 -3.41
CA GLY A 138 -29.52 2.48 -2.51
C GLY A 138 -29.87 1.47 -1.41
N LYS A 139 -29.18 0.32 -1.31
CA LYS A 139 -29.43 -0.69 -0.28
C LYS A 139 -28.23 -0.80 0.67
N ALA A 140 -28.50 -0.77 1.97
CA ALA A 140 -27.50 -1.06 2.99
C ALA A 140 -27.07 -2.53 2.90
N ARG A 141 -25.76 -2.78 2.85
CA ARG A 141 -25.16 -4.11 2.82
C ARG A 141 -23.98 -4.18 3.76
N ARG A 142 -23.87 -5.27 4.52
CA ARG A 142 -22.63 -5.61 5.22
C ARG A 142 -21.60 -6.07 4.21
N ILE A 143 -20.43 -5.44 4.24
CA ILE A 143 -19.29 -5.76 3.38
C ILE A 143 -18.05 -5.99 4.24
N SER A 144 -17.19 -6.90 3.79
CA SER A 144 -15.83 -7.04 4.34
C SER A 144 -14.91 -6.11 3.56
N LEU A 145 -14.34 -5.13 4.25
CA LEU A 145 -13.39 -4.17 3.70
C LEU A 145 -12.04 -4.86 3.55
N ARG A 146 -11.51 -4.81 2.34
CA ARG A 146 -10.26 -5.47 1.93
C ARG A 146 -9.42 -4.45 1.16
N PRO A 147 -8.62 -3.64 1.87
CA PRO A 147 -7.74 -2.71 1.20
C PRO A 147 -6.69 -3.47 0.39
N ASP A 148 -6.19 -2.84 -0.66
CA ASP A 148 -5.20 -3.44 -1.56
C ASP A 148 -3.87 -3.69 -0.87
N ALA A 149 -3.54 -2.83 0.10
CA ALA A 149 -2.50 -3.07 1.10
C ALA A 149 -2.90 -2.47 2.45
N ALA A 150 -2.35 -3.03 3.52
CA ALA A 150 -2.47 -2.52 4.88
C ALA A 150 -1.07 -2.34 5.48
N VAL A 151 -0.87 -1.23 6.18
CA VAL A 151 0.40 -0.87 6.81
C VAL A 151 0.16 -0.64 8.30
N LEU A 152 0.94 -1.31 9.14
CA LEU A 152 0.91 -1.10 10.58
C LEU A 152 1.91 0.00 10.94
N GLU A 153 1.41 0.97 11.70
CA GLU A 153 2.14 2.11 12.25
C GLU A 153 2.03 2.09 13.77
N ALA A 154 2.83 2.92 14.44
CA ALA A 154 2.80 3.01 15.90
C ALA A 154 1.42 3.45 16.45
N ASP A 155 0.67 4.25 15.69
CA ASP A 155 -0.62 4.81 16.09
C ASP A 155 -1.84 4.03 15.56
N GLY A 156 -1.63 3.03 14.69
CA GLY A 156 -2.68 2.15 14.20
C GLY A 156 -2.39 1.52 12.84
N VAL A 157 -3.41 1.45 11.99
CA VAL A 157 -3.36 0.87 10.65
C VAL A 157 -3.65 1.94 9.60
N THR A 158 -2.87 1.96 8.54
CA THR A 158 -3.17 2.64 7.29
C THR A 158 -3.66 1.65 6.25
N ALA A 159 -4.85 1.88 5.73
CA ALA A 159 -5.41 1.15 4.59
C ALA A 159 -5.05 1.87 3.28
N ILE A 160 -4.55 1.12 2.29
CA ILE A 160 -4.13 1.64 0.99
C ILE A 160 -5.06 1.09 -0.09
N GLU A 161 -5.58 1.98 -0.91
CA GLU A 161 -6.47 1.71 -2.03
C GLU A 161 -5.82 2.19 -3.34
N VAL A 162 -5.69 1.31 -4.33
CA VAL A 162 -5.13 1.62 -5.64
C VAL A 162 -6.25 1.73 -6.66
N ASP A 163 -6.43 2.92 -7.23
CA ASP A 163 -7.45 3.16 -8.22
C ASP A 163 -6.88 3.36 -9.63
N CYS A 164 -6.74 2.23 -10.33
CA CYS A 164 -6.23 2.15 -11.69
C CYS A 164 -7.33 2.22 -12.77
N SER A 165 -8.60 2.23 -12.37
CA SER A 165 -9.76 2.26 -13.26
C SER A 165 -10.80 3.26 -12.76
N ALA A 166 -11.87 3.48 -13.50
CA ALA A 166 -13.02 4.19 -12.95
C ALA A 166 -13.61 3.43 -11.75
N ARG A 167 -13.81 4.06 -10.58
CA ARG A 167 -14.65 3.45 -9.52
C ARG A 167 -16.06 3.21 -10.09
N GLY A 168 -16.50 1.96 -10.04
CA GLY A 168 -17.92 1.63 -10.10
C GLY A 168 -18.60 2.02 -8.79
N SER A 169 -19.94 2.07 -8.78
CA SER A 169 -20.72 2.44 -7.58
C SER A 169 -20.40 1.61 -6.34
N GLN A 170 -20.04 0.33 -6.52
CA GLN A 170 -19.60 -0.53 -5.42
C GLN A 170 -18.26 -0.11 -4.80
N ARG A 171 -17.28 0.31 -5.63
CA ARG A 171 -15.98 0.82 -5.15
C ARG A 171 -16.13 2.15 -4.43
N ALA A 172 -17.03 3.02 -4.89
CA ALA A 172 -17.34 4.28 -4.21
C ALA A 172 -17.98 4.02 -2.84
N ALA A 173 -18.98 3.13 -2.77
CA ALA A 173 -19.61 2.74 -1.52
C ALA A 173 -18.63 2.09 -0.52
N SER A 174 -17.69 1.27 -1.02
CA SER A 174 -16.65 0.65 -0.19
C SER A 174 -15.70 1.70 0.39
N LEU A 175 -15.27 2.68 -0.42
CA LEU A 175 -14.47 3.80 0.05
C LEU A 175 -15.20 4.59 1.15
N CYS A 176 -16.47 4.92 0.94
CA CYS A 176 -17.24 5.63 1.98
C CYS A 176 -17.32 4.82 3.29
N ALA A 177 -17.59 3.52 3.20
CA ALA A 177 -17.65 2.66 4.38
C ALA A 177 -16.30 2.51 5.09
N GLU A 178 -15.19 2.55 4.34
CA GLU A 178 -13.84 2.54 4.88
C GLU A 178 -13.49 3.84 5.60
N VAL A 179 -13.80 4.99 4.99
CA VAL A 179 -13.62 6.32 5.62
C VAL A 179 -14.45 6.43 6.90
N LEU A 180 -15.71 6.03 6.87
CA LEU A 180 -16.58 6.00 8.06
C LEU A 180 -16.08 5.01 9.14
N SER A 181 -15.24 4.04 8.76
CA SER A 181 -14.65 3.08 9.70
C SER A 181 -13.36 3.56 10.36
N ILE A 182 -12.79 4.71 9.96
CA ILE A 182 -11.64 5.32 10.65
C ILE A 182 -11.98 5.53 12.14
N GLY A 183 -11.04 5.23 13.02
CA GLY A 183 -11.21 5.21 14.47
C GLY A 183 -11.76 3.90 15.04
N ARG A 184 -12.11 2.89 14.22
CA ARG A 184 -12.53 1.57 14.70
C ARG A 184 -11.34 0.61 14.81
N THR A 185 -11.37 -0.25 15.83
CA THR A 185 -10.44 -1.37 15.95
C THR A 185 -10.65 -2.37 14.82
N THR A 186 -9.57 -2.69 14.12
CA THR A 186 -9.54 -3.63 13.01
C THR A 186 -9.42 -5.07 13.51
N THR A 187 -9.59 -6.01 12.60
CA THR A 187 -9.46 -7.44 12.87
C THR A 187 -8.02 -7.85 13.22
N VAL A 188 -7.02 -7.00 12.92
CA VAL A 188 -5.62 -7.18 13.36
C VAL A 188 -5.34 -6.55 14.73
N GLY A 189 -6.36 -6.04 15.43
CA GLY A 189 -6.24 -5.49 16.79
C GLY A 189 -5.84 -4.01 16.87
N ALA A 190 -5.33 -3.43 15.79
CA ALA A 190 -4.97 -2.02 15.72
C ALA A 190 -6.12 -1.15 15.18
N VAL A 191 -6.15 0.14 15.54
CA VAL A 191 -7.20 1.08 15.09
C VAL A 191 -6.94 1.52 13.65
N LEU A 192 -7.96 1.57 12.79
CA LEU A 192 -7.83 2.18 11.46
C LEU A 192 -7.65 3.69 11.61
N ARG A 193 -6.45 4.21 11.28
CA ARG A 193 -6.10 5.63 11.42
C ARG A 193 -6.11 6.39 10.10
N ARG A 194 -5.70 5.74 9.01
CA ARG A 194 -5.63 6.42 7.72
C ARG A 194 -6.19 5.56 6.60
N VAL A 195 -6.78 6.23 5.62
CA VAL A 195 -7.14 5.65 4.32
C VAL A 195 -6.41 6.45 3.25
N VAL A 196 -5.57 5.79 2.47
CA VAL A 196 -4.79 6.42 1.40
C VAL A 196 -5.26 5.89 0.06
N VAL A 197 -5.75 6.77 -0.80
CA VAL A 197 -6.27 6.43 -2.14
C VAL A 197 -5.32 6.92 -3.22
N PHE A 198 -4.64 5.98 -3.88
CA PHE A 198 -3.78 6.25 -5.02
C PHE A 198 -4.56 6.28 -6.32
N CYS A 199 -4.54 7.43 -6.99
CA CYS A 199 -5.28 7.68 -8.22
C CYS A 199 -4.36 7.64 -9.44
N ARG A 200 -4.66 6.78 -10.40
CA ARG A 200 -3.82 6.63 -11.60
C ARG A 200 -3.87 7.84 -12.55
N THR A 201 -4.98 8.58 -12.57
CA THR A 201 -5.16 9.75 -13.45
C THR A 201 -5.89 10.88 -12.72
N PRO A 202 -5.75 12.13 -13.19
CA PRO A 202 -6.51 13.25 -12.66
C PRO A 202 -8.04 13.03 -12.72
N ARG A 203 -8.52 12.36 -13.78
CA ARG A 203 -9.95 12.01 -13.92
C ARG A 203 -10.41 11.06 -12.80
N ILE A 204 -9.58 10.10 -12.40
CA ILE A 204 -9.89 9.18 -11.30
C ILE A 204 -9.84 9.95 -9.98
N ARG A 205 -8.81 10.79 -9.78
CA ARG A 205 -8.69 11.66 -8.60
C ARG A 205 -9.93 12.51 -8.39
N ASN A 206 -10.37 13.24 -9.40
CA ASN A 206 -11.56 14.09 -9.33
C ASN A 206 -12.83 13.31 -8.93
N ARG A 207 -12.95 12.04 -9.32
CA ARG A 207 -14.08 11.18 -8.92
C ARG A 207 -13.99 10.72 -7.48
N VAL A 208 -12.79 10.41 -7.00
CA VAL A 208 -12.55 10.11 -5.58
C VAL A 208 -12.89 11.35 -4.75
N SER A 209 -12.38 12.53 -5.11
CA SER A 209 -12.69 13.80 -4.43
C SER A 209 -14.19 14.09 -4.45
N ALA A 210 -14.89 13.87 -5.58
CA ALA A 210 -16.34 14.02 -5.64
C ALA A 210 -17.09 13.04 -4.73
N THR A 211 -16.60 11.80 -4.59
CA THR A 211 -17.17 10.80 -3.68
C THR A 211 -17.01 11.24 -2.22
N LEU A 212 -15.82 11.72 -1.84
CA LEU A 212 -15.55 12.24 -0.49
C LEU A 212 -16.34 13.51 -0.19
N ALA A 213 -16.50 14.41 -1.16
CA ALA A 213 -17.33 15.60 -1.03
C ALA A 213 -18.81 15.26 -0.85
N ALA A 214 -19.32 14.25 -1.56
CA ALA A 214 -20.67 13.75 -1.35
C ALA A 214 -20.84 13.15 0.06
N LEU A 215 -19.91 12.29 0.49
CA LEU A 215 -19.92 11.72 1.84
C LEU A 215 -19.89 12.81 2.92
N LYS A 216 -19.05 13.85 2.74
CA LYS A 216 -19.00 14.99 3.64
C LYS A 216 -20.37 15.66 3.77
N ARG A 217 -21.02 16.00 2.65
CA ARG A 217 -22.36 16.62 2.66
C ARG A 217 -23.39 15.74 3.37
N ASP A 218 -23.38 14.44 3.12
CA ASP A 218 -24.30 13.49 3.74
C ASP A 218 -24.09 13.43 5.26
N GLN A 219 -22.84 13.43 5.74
CA GLN A 219 -22.52 13.43 7.17
C GLN A 219 -22.77 14.78 7.85
N ASP A 220 -22.56 15.88 7.14
CA ASP A 220 -22.83 17.23 7.65
C ASP A 220 -24.34 17.42 7.90
N ALA A 221 -25.21 16.77 7.11
CA ALA A 221 -26.66 16.80 7.26
C ALA A 221 -27.21 15.98 8.45
N LEU A 222 -26.40 15.12 9.08
CA LEU A 222 -26.82 14.33 10.24
C LEU A 222 -26.80 15.18 11.53
N SER A 223 -27.84 15.04 12.35
CA SER A 223 -27.92 15.67 13.69
C SER A 223 -26.86 15.12 14.65
N LEU A 224 -26.44 15.92 15.65
CA LEU A 224 -25.36 15.64 16.62
C LEU A 224 -25.66 14.51 17.65
N ASN A 225 -26.57 13.60 17.33
CA ASN A 225 -27.05 12.57 18.25
C ASN A 225 -26.20 11.30 18.09
N ASP A 226 -25.05 11.27 18.75
CA ASP A 226 -24.10 10.15 18.88
C ASP A 226 -23.58 9.47 17.59
N GLY A 227 -22.25 9.39 17.48
CA GLY A 227 -21.60 8.69 16.36
C GLY A 227 -21.49 9.49 15.06
N ARG A 228 -21.71 10.81 15.10
CA ARG A 228 -21.46 11.71 13.96
C ARG A 228 -20.00 11.61 13.52
N CYS A 229 -19.78 11.38 12.23
CA CYS A 229 -18.47 11.33 11.61
C CYS A 229 -18.32 12.52 10.66
N GLN A 230 -17.55 13.54 11.05
CA GLN A 230 -17.31 14.70 10.18
C GLN A 230 -16.04 14.52 9.37
N LEU A 231 -16.12 14.92 8.10
CA LEU A 231 -14.96 15.06 7.24
C LEU A 231 -14.64 16.55 7.13
N LYS A 232 -13.47 16.97 7.61
CA LYS A 232 -12.99 18.35 7.48
C LYS A 232 -11.85 18.36 6.47
N ALA A 233 -11.85 19.30 5.52
CA ALA A 233 -10.71 19.43 4.61
C ALA A 233 -9.49 19.88 5.42
N SER A 234 -8.34 19.26 5.17
CA SER A 234 -7.06 19.72 5.70
C SER A 234 -6.61 20.99 4.96
N GLU A 235 -5.63 21.70 5.53
CA GLU A 235 -4.91 22.76 4.80
C GLU A 235 -4.17 22.21 3.58
N GLN A 236 -3.79 20.92 3.61
CA GLN A 236 -3.18 20.28 2.46
C GLN A 236 -4.23 19.88 1.41
N PRO A 237 -3.97 20.15 0.12
CA PRO A 237 -4.81 19.65 -0.95
C PRO A 237 -4.92 18.13 -0.91
N ASP A 238 -6.12 17.64 -1.23
CA ASP A 238 -6.42 16.21 -1.33
C ASP A 238 -6.26 15.43 0.00
N GLU A 239 -6.33 16.13 1.13
CA GLU A 239 -6.34 15.53 2.47
C GLU A 239 -7.61 15.93 3.25
N TYR A 240 -8.16 14.98 3.99
CA TYR A 240 -9.32 15.19 4.87
C TYR A 240 -9.05 14.63 6.26
N GLU A 241 -9.35 15.41 7.28
CA GLU A 241 -9.40 14.95 8.66
C GLU A 241 -10.75 14.32 8.96
N VAL A 242 -10.73 13.23 9.72
CA VAL A 242 -11.93 12.53 10.17
C VAL A 242 -12.11 12.76 11.66
N TRP A 243 -13.22 13.40 12.01
CA TRP A 243 -13.56 13.76 13.38
C TRP A 243 -14.78 12.97 13.82
N LYS A 244 -14.77 12.47 15.06
CA LYS A 244 -15.89 11.74 15.65
C LYS A 244 -16.25 12.29 17.02
N ALA A 245 -17.55 12.32 17.31
CA ALA A 245 -18.03 12.51 18.67
C ALA A 245 -17.72 11.24 19.48
N VAL A 246 -16.90 11.39 20.52
CA VAL A 246 -16.59 10.32 21.47
C VAL A 246 -17.05 10.72 22.86
N GLU A 247 -17.58 9.76 23.61
CA GLU A 247 -17.90 9.94 25.02
C GLU A 247 -16.61 10.05 25.83
N VAL A 248 -16.43 11.18 26.52
CA VAL A 248 -15.32 11.43 27.43
C VAL A 248 -15.87 11.50 28.86
N PRO A 249 -15.31 10.73 29.81
CA PRO A 249 -15.70 10.83 31.21
C PRO A 249 -15.42 12.24 31.75
N MET A 250 -16.42 12.86 32.37
CA MET A 250 -16.31 14.13 33.08
C MET A 250 -16.34 13.97 34.61
N GLY A 251 -16.39 12.74 35.09
CA GLY A 251 -16.45 12.38 36.50
C GLY A 251 -16.94 10.93 36.65
N PRO A 252 -17.26 10.48 37.88
CA PRO A 252 -17.70 9.11 38.13
C PRO A 252 -19.00 8.71 37.41
N THR A 253 -19.88 9.68 37.15
CA THR A 253 -21.25 9.45 36.63
C THR A 253 -21.58 10.23 35.36
N HIS A 254 -20.76 11.21 34.98
CA HIS A 254 -21.05 12.09 33.86
C HIS A 254 -20.14 11.79 32.67
N LYS A 255 -20.75 11.77 31.48
CA LYS A 255 -20.04 11.69 30.20
C LYS A 255 -20.43 12.91 29.37
N ALA A 256 -19.46 13.45 28.64
CA ALA A 256 -19.72 14.47 27.64
C ALA A 256 -19.26 13.97 26.28
N LEU A 257 -19.96 14.39 25.23
CA LEU A 257 -19.51 14.17 23.86
C LEU A 257 -18.49 15.24 23.49
N ARG A 258 -17.31 14.80 23.09
CA ARG A 258 -16.27 15.67 22.53
C ARG A 258 -15.96 15.23 21.11
N GLU A 259 -15.83 16.20 20.21
CA GLU A 259 -15.27 15.93 18.89
C GLU A 259 -13.76 15.72 19.01
N VAL A 260 -13.29 14.58 18.51
CA VAL A 260 -11.88 14.23 18.48
C VAL A 260 -11.51 13.81 17.06
N MET A 261 -10.35 14.28 16.57
CA MET A 261 -9.77 13.81 15.31
C MET A 261 -9.32 12.37 15.50
N VAL A 262 -9.93 11.44 14.77
CA VAL A 262 -9.68 10.00 14.90
C VAL A 262 -8.76 9.45 13.82
N GLY A 263 -8.56 10.21 12.73
CA GLY A 263 -7.71 9.82 11.62
C GLY A 263 -7.86 10.70 10.38
N ARG A 264 -7.34 10.23 9.25
CA ARG A 264 -7.22 11.03 8.01
C ARG A 264 -7.52 10.21 6.75
N VAL A 265 -7.91 10.90 5.68
CA VAL A 265 -7.99 10.37 4.32
C VAL A 265 -7.04 11.16 3.44
N ILE A 266 -6.17 10.47 2.71
CA ILE A 266 -5.19 11.09 1.80
C ILE A 266 -5.47 10.60 0.39
N VAL A 267 -5.69 11.52 -0.54
CA VAL A 267 -5.83 11.21 -1.96
C VAL A 267 -4.55 11.67 -2.67
N GLN A 268 -3.92 10.75 -3.40
CA GLN A 268 -2.61 10.99 -3.98
C GLN A 268 -2.51 10.43 -5.39
N ASP A 269 -1.77 11.08 -6.27
CA ASP A 269 -1.53 10.53 -7.60
C ASP A 269 -0.57 9.33 -7.54
N LEU A 270 -0.85 8.34 -8.35
CA LEU A 270 0.06 7.21 -8.54
C LEU A 270 1.22 7.68 -9.43
N PRO A 271 2.50 7.45 -9.07
CA PRO A 271 3.65 7.94 -9.84
C PRO A 271 3.91 7.08 -11.09
N VAL A 272 2.93 7.05 -12.01
CA VAL A 272 2.88 6.22 -13.22
C VAL A 272 3.95 6.55 -14.25
N TRP A 273 4.66 7.66 -14.07
CA TRP A 273 5.81 8.04 -14.87
C TRP A 273 7.08 7.27 -14.46
N LEU A 274 7.24 6.86 -13.19
CA LEU A 274 8.44 6.15 -12.72
C LEU A 274 8.69 4.84 -13.50
N PRO A 275 7.71 3.94 -13.72
CA PRO A 275 7.93 2.74 -14.53
C PRO A 275 8.27 3.02 -16.00
N LYS A 276 7.95 4.21 -16.50
CA LYS A 276 8.16 4.59 -17.91
C LYS A 276 9.55 5.16 -18.17
N VAL A 277 10.27 5.58 -17.14
CA VAL A 277 11.62 6.15 -17.28
C VAL A 277 12.52 5.23 -18.09
N ARG A 278 13.23 5.83 -19.05
CA ARG A 278 14.29 5.21 -19.85
C ARG A 278 15.59 5.90 -19.50
N ILE A 279 16.65 5.11 -19.36
CA ILE A 279 18.00 5.60 -19.11
C ILE A 279 18.69 5.60 -20.48
N ASP A 280 18.35 6.58 -21.32
CA ASP A 280 18.84 6.71 -22.69
C ASP A 280 19.51 8.08 -22.94
N GLY A 281 19.99 8.73 -21.88
CA GLY A 281 20.71 10.01 -21.94
C GLY A 281 19.84 11.24 -22.22
N ARG A 282 18.58 11.05 -22.68
CA ARG A 282 17.71 12.15 -23.10
C ARG A 282 16.99 12.87 -21.95
N ASN A 283 16.99 12.31 -20.74
CA ASN A 283 16.46 12.92 -19.49
C ASN A 283 15.02 13.49 -19.57
N GLN A 284 14.18 13.05 -20.52
CA GLN A 284 12.85 13.64 -20.76
C GLN A 284 11.76 13.17 -19.77
N HIS A 285 12.04 12.19 -18.92
CA HIS A 285 11.04 11.61 -18.03
C HIS A 285 11.20 12.08 -16.58
N SER A 286 10.08 12.48 -15.96
CA SER A 286 10.03 12.84 -14.54
C SER A 286 10.51 11.70 -13.65
N THR A 287 11.26 12.03 -12.61
CA THR A 287 11.66 11.12 -11.53
C THR A 287 11.01 11.50 -10.20
N ALA A 288 10.11 12.48 -10.21
CA ALA A 288 9.43 12.96 -9.02
C ALA A 288 8.61 11.85 -8.37
N GLY A 289 8.37 11.95 -7.08
CA GLY A 289 7.58 11.00 -6.34
C GLY A 289 8.32 9.71 -5.98
N TRP A 290 9.65 9.73 -5.98
CA TRP A 290 10.46 8.63 -5.44
C TRP A 290 10.57 8.72 -3.90
N LEU A 291 11.38 7.85 -3.29
CA LEU A 291 11.52 7.77 -1.84
C LEU A 291 12.32 8.95 -1.27
N ASP A 292 13.30 9.48 -1.99
CA ASP A 292 14.03 10.70 -1.61
C ASP A 292 13.13 11.94 -1.59
N ASP A 293 12.11 12.00 -2.45
CA ASP A 293 11.09 13.06 -2.46
C ASP A 293 10.06 12.97 -1.31
N ASN A 294 10.21 12.00 -0.40
CA ASN A 294 9.26 11.75 0.69
C ASN A 294 7.80 11.52 0.23
N TYR A 295 7.62 11.06 -1.01
CA TYR A 295 6.30 10.88 -1.63
C TYR A 295 5.73 9.48 -1.46
N LEU A 296 6.62 8.47 -1.43
CA LEU A 296 6.29 7.06 -1.23
C LEU A 296 6.71 6.62 0.19
N PRO A 297 5.92 5.78 0.86
CA PRO A 297 4.76 5.03 0.36
C PRO A 297 3.48 5.86 0.17
N TRP A 298 3.35 7.00 0.86
CA TRP A 298 2.40 8.09 0.62
C TRP A 298 2.97 9.37 1.22
N ARG A 299 2.41 10.54 0.92
CA ARG A 299 2.83 11.79 1.56
C ARG A 299 2.31 11.83 2.98
N LEU A 300 3.19 12.11 3.94
CA LEU A 300 2.75 12.40 5.31
C LEU A 300 2.11 13.78 5.39
N PRO A 301 1.13 13.96 6.31
CA PRO A 301 0.69 15.28 6.70
C PRO A 301 1.87 16.14 7.16
N SER A 302 1.81 17.45 6.95
CA SER A 302 2.88 18.39 7.33
C SER A 302 3.17 18.36 8.83
N THR A 303 2.17 17.99 9.64
CA THR A 303 2.29 17.83 11.09
C THR A 303 3.11 16.61 11.51
N ASP A 304 3.21 15.60 10.64
CA ASP A 304 3.78 14.29 10.97
C ASP A 304 5.25 14.17 10.53
N GLY A 305 5.82 15.25 9.95
CA GLY A 305 7.20 15.32 9.52
C GLY A 305 7.48 14.54 8.23
N ALA A 306 8.71 14.01 8.13
CA ALA A 306 9.16 13.23 6.97
C ALA A 306 9.30 11.75 7.30
N TRP A 307 9.10 10.89 6.32
CA TRP A 307 9.41 9.48 6.47
C TRP A 307 10.89 9.30 6.76
N THR A 308 11.19 8.33 7.62
CA THR A 308 12.56 7.85 7.82
C THR A 308 13.21 7.53 6.49
N ALA A 309 14.47 7.95 6.29
CA ALA A 309 15.21 7.66 5.08
C ALA A 309 15.27 6.14 4.87
N PRO A 310 15.00 5.64 3.64
CA PRO A 310 15.02 4.22 3.42
C PRO A 310 16.45 3.69 3.49
N SER A 311 16.60 2.45 3.96
CA SER A 311 17.90 1.79 4.06
C SER A 311 17.93 0.54 3.20
N SER A 312 19.00 0.37 2.41
CA SER A 312 19.18 -0.86 1.64
C SER A 312 19.26 -2.06 2.58
N PRO A 313 18.56 -3.18 2.29
CA PRO A 313 18.84 -4.43 2.97
C PRO A 313 20.25 -4.94 2.67
N LEU A 314 20.87 -4.54 1.56
CA LEU A 314 22.22 -4.98 1.15
C LEU A 314 23.35 -4.25 1.88
N LEU A 315 23.05 -3.12 2.54
CA LEU A 315 24.02 -2.37 3.34
C LEU A 315 24.05 -2.85 4.80
N LYS A 316 23.09 -3.69 5.23
CA LYS A 316 23.00 -4.20 6.61
C LYS A 316 24.06 -5.26 6.96
N SER A 317 25.07 -5.51 6.12
CA SER A 317 26.15 -6.45 6.38
C SER A 317 27.53 -5.78 6.36
N THR A 318 27.84 -5.02 7.41
CA THR A 318 29.21 -4.91 7.91
C THR A 318 29.16 -4.89 9.44
N GLY A 319 28.95 -6.07 10.04
CA GLY A 319 29.40 -6.28 11.42
C GLY A 319 30.93 -6.17 11.47
N PRO A 320 31.52 -5.81 12.63
CA PRO A 320 32.96 -5.60 12.72
C PRO A 320 33.69 -6.86 12.27
N ARG A 321 34.59 -6.71 11.29
CA ARG A 321 35.64 -7.71 11.02
C ARG A 321 36.38 -7.89 12.34
N GLN A 322 36.17 -9.01 13.02
CA GLN A 322 37.10 -9.44 14.07
C GLN A 322 38.48 -9.49 13.42
N ALA A 323 39.33 -8.56 13.85
CA ALA A 323 40.75 -8.63 13.57
C ALA A 323 41.22 -9.98 14.12
N ARG A 324 41.65 -10.87 13.22
CA ARG A 324 42.45 -12.03 13.64
C ARG A 324 43.73 -11.46 14.24
N GLU A 325 43.79 -11.43 15.56
CA GLU A 325 45.07 -11.42 16.26
C GLU A 325 45.86 -12.62 15.76
N ARG A 326 46.98 -12.33 15.08
CA ARG A 326 48.03 -13.31 14.88
C ARG A 326 48.78 -13.42 16.20
N SER A 327 48.49 -14.47 16.95
CA SER A 327 49.39 -15.03 17.94
C SER A 327 49.90 -16.36 17.39
N GLY A 328 51.22 -16.48 17.22
CA GLY A 328 51.91 -17.60 16.61
C GLY A 328 52.89 -17.15 15.54
#